data_AF-A0A1Y6LI98-F1
#
_entry.id   AF-A0A1Y6LI98-F1
#
_cell.length_a   1.000
_cell.length_b   1.000
_cell.length_c   1.000
_cell.angle_alpha   90.00
_cell.angle_beta   90.00
_cell.angle_gamma   90.00
#
_symmetry.space_group_name_H-M   'P 1'
#
loop_
_entity.id
_entity.type
_entity.pdbx_description
1 polymer ?
#
loop_
_entity_poly.entity_id
_entity_poly.type
_entity_poly.pdbx_seq_one_letter_code
_entity_poly.pdbx_strand_id
1 'polypeptide(L)'
;MKIANLLEQSKPHAADDEPSKPESLPMPFDFRSPILAGDIAKVQSLCNSVRAKGLPLPLRSMLYIALCGSSAPMLEYLFSIGAVLDISMDTLPANKSTTPRSVAFFSCIVDRGWPNGPRGLALNLHRGPEVVRLILASGSRVGFLCLKEAVQHGNVEIAELLLAHINPRTKVPTAADYAANMEDPERW
;
A
#
# COMPACT_ATOMS: atom_id res chain seq x y z
N MET A 1 14.04 -33.42 -36.77
CA MET A 1 14.45 -32.30 -37.65
C MET A 1 13.25 -31.38 -37.80
N LYS A 2 13.25 -30.08 -37.50
CA LYS A 2 14.33 -29.10 -37.31
C LYS A 2 14.01 -28.21 -36.12
N ILE A 3 14.97 -28.17 -35.20
CA ILE A 3 15.24 -27.07 -34.28
C ILE A 3 15.88 -25.94 -35.11
N ALA A 4 15.77 -24.69 -34.64
CA ALA A 4 16.39 -23.47 -35.17
C ALA A 4 15.62 -22.74 -36.28
N ASN A 5 14.70 -21.83 -35.90
CA ASN A 5 14.58 -20.52 -36.56
C ASN A 5 13.68 -19.48 -35.88
N LEU A 6 13.59 -19.43 -34.55
CA LEU A 6 12.90 -18.33 -33.85
C LEU A 6 13.77 -17.65 -32.78
N LEU A 7 15.10 -17.75 -32.93
CA LEU A 7 16.11 -17.05 -32.15
C LEU A 7 16.79 -15.96 -32.99
N GLU A 8 16.01 -15.10 -33.67
CA GLU A 8 16.55 -13.85 -34.26
C GLU A 8 15.51 -12.73 -34.26
N GLN A 9 15.03 -12.34 -33.07
CA GLN A 9 14.53 -10.98 -32.81
C GLN A 9 14.91 -10.57 -31.38
N SER A 10 16.21 -10.59 -31.09
CA SER A 10 16.77 -10.11 -29.82
C SER A 10 17.59 -8.85 -30.05
N LYS A 11 16.92 -7.69 -29.90
CA LYS A 11 17.36 -6.41 -29.29
C LYS A 11 16.80 -5.20 -30.06
N PRO A 12 16.63 -4.03 -29.43
CA PRO A 12 16.40 -3.74 -28.00
C PRO A 12 15.09 -2.94 -27.82
N HIS A 13 14.25 -3.28 -26.83
CA HIS A 13 13.29 -2.28 -26.34
C HIS A 13 13.92 -1.59 -25.14
N ALA A 14 14.35 -0.37 -25.43
CA ALA A 14 14.83 0.59 -24.47
C ALA A 14 13.75 0.83 -23.41
N ALA A 15 14.20 0.88 -22.15
CA ALA A 15 13.58 1.56 -21.02
C ALA A 15 12.04 1.70 -21.13
N ASP A 16 11.32 0.69 -20.65
CA ASP A 16 9.93 0.90 -20.27
C ASP A 16 9.89 1.98 -19.20
N ASP A 17 9.19 3.05 -19.57
CA ASP A 17 9.03 4.29 -18.86
C ASP A 17 8.80 4.09 -17.36
N GLU A 18 9.68 4.71 -16.56
CA GLU A 18 9.32 5.08 -15.19
C GLU A 18 7.93 5.72 -15.25
N PRO A 19 6.96 5.30 -14.41
CA PRO A 19 5.69 5.99 -14.34
C PRO A 19 5.99 7.46 -14.08
N SER A 20 5.54 8.31 -15.00
CA SER A 20 5.86 9.73 -15.07
C SER A 20 5.82 10.30 -13.67
N LYS A 21 6.97 10.77 -13.19
CA LYS A 21 7.06 11.49 -11.90
C LYS A 21 5.89 12.47 -11.87
N PRO A 22 5.04 12.45 -10.83
CA PRO A 22 4.01 13.47 -10.71
C PRO A 22 4.74 14.80 -10.77
N GLU A 23 4.32 15.68 -11.70
CA GLU A 23 4.93 16.98 -11.96
C GLU A 23 5.41 17.58 -10.65
N SER A 24 6.72 17.51 -10.43
CA SER A 24 7.32 18.03 -9.22
C SER A 24 7.35 19.53 -9.41
N LEU A 25 6.25 20.18 -9.02
CA LEU A 25 6.33 21.57 -8.61
C LEU A 25 7.58 21.67 -7.73
N PRO A 26 8.55 22.54 -8.05
CA PRO A 26 9.73 22.73 -7.21
C PRO A 26 9.24 23.28 -5.88
N MET A 27 8.91 22.36 -4.97
CA MET A 27 8.46 22.69 -3.64
C MET A 27 9.68 23.21 -2.90
N PRO A 28 9.71 24.46 -2.42
CA PRO A 28 10.85 25.02 -1.72
C PRO A 28 11.09 24.37 -0.33
N PHE A 29 10.33 23.33 -0.01
CA PHE A 29 10.35 22.63 1.27
C PHE A 29 10.58 21.14 1.04
N ASP A 30 11.74 20.65 1.47
CA ASP A 30 12.02 19.22 1.50
C ASP A 30 11.40 18.57 2.75
N PHE A 31 10.23 17.96 2.57
CA PHE A 31 9.60 17.13 3.60
C PHE A 31 10.16 15.71 3.64
N ARG A 32 10.86 15.25 2.60
CA ARG A 32 11.24 13.85 2.44
C ARG A 32 12.23 13.42 3.52
N SER A 33 13.32 14.16 3.65
CA SER A 33 14.39 13.86 4.59
C SER A 33 13.90 13.81 6.04
N PRO A 34 13.20 14.84 6.58
CA PRO A 34 12.74 14.81 7.97
C PRO A 34 11.64 13.78 8.23
N ILE A 35 10.74 13.50 7.27
CA ILE A 35 9.74 12.45 7.42
C ILE A 35 10.39 11.07 7.52
N LEU A 36 11.35 10.75 6.63
CA LEU A 36 12.04 9.46 6.68
C LEU A 36 12.91 9.31 7.93
N ALA A 37 13.46 10.40 8.44
CA ALA A 37 14.21 10.42 9.69
C ALA A 37 13.32 10.34 10.95
N GLY A 38 11.99 10.50 10.81
CA GLY A 38 11.09 10.56 11.97
C GLY A 38 11.20 11.86 12.78
N ASP A 39 11.78 12.92 12.22
CA ASP A 39 11.99 14.20 12.90
C ASP A 39 10.71 15.06 12.85
N ILE A 40 9.80 14.78 13.78
CA ILE A 40 8.50 15.46 13.89
C ILE A 40 8.68 16.98 14.08
N ALA A 41 9.66 17.40 14.88
CA ALA A 41 9.91 18.81 15.16
C ALA A 41 10.29 19.58 13.89
N LYS A 42 11.17 18.99 13.06
CA LYS A 42 11.52 19.58 11.76
C LYS A 42 10.34 19.60 10.80
N VAL A 43 9.53 18.54 10.75
CA VAL A 43 8.31 18.53 9.91
C VAL A 43 7.33 19.61 10.37
N GLN A 44 7.11 19.79 11.67
CA GLN A 44 6.26 20.86 12.23
C GLN A 44 6.77 22.25 11.83
N SER A 45 8.07 22.50 11.96
CA SER A 45 8.70 23.76 11.54
C SER A 45 8.49 24.05 10.04
N LEU A 46 8.63 23.02 9.18
CA LEU A 46 8.35 23.14 7.75
C LEU A 46 6.87 23.40 7.47
N CYS A 47 5.96 22.68 8.13
CA CYS A 47 4.52 22.92 8.00
C CYS A 47 4.14 24.36 8.35
N ASN A 48 4.70 24.91 9.43
CA ASN A 48 4.48 26.29 9.83
C ASN A 48 5.00 27.28 8.78
N SER A 49 6.16 27.00 8.20
CA SER A 49 6.74 27.83 7.14
C SER A 49 5.91 27.81 5.84
N VAL A 50 5.34 26.66 5.47
CA VAL A 50 4.42 26.54 4.33
C VAL A 50 3.15 27.35 4.57
N ARG A 51 2.53 27.17 5.74
CA ARG A 51 1.30 27.89 6.13
C ARG A 51 1.51 29.40 6.22
N ALA A 52 2.67 29.85 6.73
CA ALA A 52 3.02 31.27 6.79
C ALA A 52 3.12 31.92 5.40
N LYS A 53 3.40 31.14 4.35
CA LYS A 53 3.36 31.58 2.96
C LYS A 53 1.98 31.47 2.32
N GLY A 54 0.94 31.08 3.07
CA GLY A 54 -0.41 30.88 2.56
C GLY A 54 -0.56 29.67 1.63
N LEU A 55 0.41 28.76 1.63
CA LEU A 55 0.42 27.59 0.74
C LEU A 55 -0.27 26.39 1.40
N PRO A 56 -0.94 25.52 0.62
CA PRO A 56 -1.51 24.29 1.14
C PRO A 56 -0.40 23.28 1.48
N LEU A 57 -0.62 22.47 2.52
CA LEU A 57 0.28 21.37 2.85
C LEU A 57 0.11 20.22 1.85
N PRO A 58 1.21 19.64 1.33
CA PRO A 58 1.16 18.48 0.43
C PRO A 58 0.93 17.17 1.22
N LEU A 59 -0.15 17.10 2.00
CA LEU A 59 -0.40 16.03 2.99
C LEU A 59 -0.37 14.62 2.38
N ARG A 60 -0.94 14.46 1.19
CA ARG A 60 -0.92 13.17 0.46
C ARG A 60 0.51 12.72 0.16
N SER A 61 1.36 13.62 -0.34
CA SER A 61 2.76 13.32 -0.64
C SER A 61 3.56 13.07 0.64
N MET A 62 3.31 13.84 1.70
CA MET A 62 3.93 13.65 3.00
C MET A 62 3.59 12.27 3.58
N LEU A 63 2.33 11.87 3.53
CA LEU A 63 1.88 10.55 3.96
C LEU A 63 2.52 9.44 3.13
N TYR A 64 2.52 9.56 1.81
CA TYR A 64 3.17 8.57 0.94
C TYR A 64 4.67 8.38 1.25
N ILE A 65 5.37 9.48 1.57
CA ILE A 65 6.77 9.41 2.04
C ILE A 65 6.85 8.65 3.36
N ALA A 66 5.98 8.96 4.34
CA ALA A 66 5.99 8.26 5.63
C ALA A 66 5.71 6.76 5.47
N LEU A 67 4.82 6.40 4.55
CA LEU A 67 4.52 5.00 4.22
C LEU A 67 5.71 4.25 3.63
N CYS A 68 6.76 4.92 3.12
CA CYS A 68 8.02 4.29 2.70
C CYS A 68 8.85 3.69 3.86
N GLY A 69 8.37 3.75 5.11
CA GLY A 69 9.00 3.11 6.26
C GLY A 69 9.45 4.07 7.36
N SER A 70 8.72 5.16 7.57
CA SER A 70 8.91 6.03 8.75
C SER A 70 8.35 5.37 10.02
N SER A 71 8.37 6.09 11.14
CA SER A 71 7.90 5.62 12.45
C SER A 71 6.40 5.80 12.63
N ALA A 72 5.79 4.99 13.52
CA ALA A 72 4.38 5.16 13.89
C ALA A 72 4.07 6.57 14.47
N PRO A 73 4.91 7.17 15.32
CA PRO A 73 4.70 8.57 15.76
C PRO A 73 4.66 9.58 14.62
N MET A 74 5.46 9.41 13.56
CA MET A 74 5.40 10.28 12.39
C MET A 74 4.08 10.12 11.65
N LEU A 75 3.58 8.89 11.48
CA LEU A 75 2.27 8.64 10.88
C LEU A 75 1.16 9.29 11.71
N GLU A 76 1.13 9.06 13.03
CA GLU A 76 0.17 9.68 13.95
C GLU A 76 0.16 11.21 13.83
N TYR A 77 1.34 11.82 13.76
CA TYR A 77 1.46 13.25 13.54
C TYR A 77 0.85 13.67 12.20
N LEU A 78 1.17 12.99 11.09
CA LEU A 78 0.60 13.31 9.77
C LEU A 78 -0.92 13.17 9.75
N PHE A 79 -1.46 12.15 10.40
CA PHE A 79 -2.90 11.99 10.54
C PHE A 79 -3.53 13.10 11.39
N SER A 80 -2.87 13.53 12.48
CA SER A 80 -3.38 14.63 13.32
C SER A 80 -3.46 15.99 12.60
N ILE A 81 -2.68 16.18 11.54
CA ILE A 81 -2.74 17.38 10.68
C ILE A 81 -3.62 17.20 9.44
N GLY A 82 -4.38 16.10 9.37
CA GLY A 82 -5.40 15.86 8.36
C GLY A 82 -4.96 15.05 7.15
N ALA A 83 -3.83 14.33 7.20
CA ALA A 83 -3.53 13.35 6.15
C ALA A 83 -4.57 12.22 6.17
N VAL A 84 -4.93 11.69 5.00
CA VAL A 84 -5.94 10.63 4.86
C VAL A 84 -5.38 9.54 3.95
N LEU A 85 -5.64 8.29 4.30
CA LEU A 85 -5.34 7.14 3.46
C LEU A 85 -6.38 7.03 2.34
N ASP A 86 -5.94 6.68 1.15
CA ASP A 86 -6.82 6.37 0.04
C ASP A 86 -6.43 5.04 -0.60
N ILE A 87 -7.32 4.50 -1.43
CA ILE A 87 -7.18 3.17 -2.05
C ILE A 87 -5.87 3.00 -2.85
N SER A 88 -5.28 4.08 -3.39
CA SER A 88 -3.99 3.99 -4.09
C SER A 88 -2.82 3.67 -3.16
N MET A 89 -3.02 3.78 -1.84
CA MET A 89 -2.05 3.48 -0.79
C MET A 89 -2.22 2.08 -0.18
N ASP A 90 -3.14 1.26 -0.69
CA ASP A 90 -3.27 -0.14 -0.26
C ASP A 90 -1.98 -0.92 -0.55
N THR A 91 -1.34 -0.64 -1.68
CA THR A 91 -0.01 -1.15 -1.96
C THR A 91 1.02 -0.20 -1.34
N LEU A 92 1.48 -0.52 -0.14
CA LEU A 92 2.54 0.28 0.49
C LEU A 92 3.80 0.28 -0.41
N PRO A 93 4.46 1.44 -0.57
CA PRO A 93 5.69 1.54 -1.34
C PRO A 93 6.78 0.62 -0.78
N ALA A 94 7.84 0.37 -1.55
CA ALA A 94 9.00 -0.37 -1.04
C ALA A 94 9.52 0.31 0.24
N ASN A 95 9.83 -0.50 1.25
CA ASN A 95 10.43 0.02 2.48
C ASN A 95 11.84 0.51 2.14
N LYS A 96 12.10 1.80 2.33
CA LYS A 96 13.41 2.42 2.09
C LYS A 96 14.27 2.46 3.36
N SER A 97 13.71 2.06 4.50
CA SER A 97 14.46 1.85 5.74
C SER A 97 15.18 0.51 5.73
N THR A 98 16.33 0.44 6.41
CA THR A 98 17.03 -0.82 6.71
C THR A 98 16.29 -1.68 7.73
N THR A 99 15.37 -1.07 8.50
CA THR A 99 14.53 -1.77 9.47
C THR A 99 13.17 -2.11 8.85
N PRO A 100 12.66 -3.35 9.03
CA PRO A 100 11.28 -3.67 8.69
C PRO A 100 10.31 -2.74 9.40
N ARG A 101 9.16 -2.47 8.77
CA ARG A 101 8.08 -1.71 9.41
C ARG A 101 7.61 -2.46 10.65
N SER A 102 7.47 -1.74 11.75
CA SER A 102 7.04 -2.33 13.02
C SER A 102 5.55 -2.66 13.00
N VAL A 103 5.13 -3.52 13.92
CA VAL A 103 3.71 -3.82 14.16
C VAL A 103 2.92 -2.55 14.50
N ALA A 104 3.52 -1.64 15.28
CA ALA A 104 2.93 -0.34 15.60
C ALA A 104 2.71 0.54 14.36
N PHE A 105 3.60 0.47 13.35
CA PHE A 105 3.37 1.14 12.06
C PHE A 105 2.10 0.60 11.39
N PHE A 106 1.95 -0.73 11.34
CA PHE A 106 0.78 -1.34 10.71
C PHE A 106 -0.50 -1.08 11.49
N SER A 107 -0.47 -1.19 12.83
CA SER A 107 -1.61 -0.85 13.68
C SER A 107 -2.11 0.57 13.39
N CYS A 108 -1.20 1.55 13.35
CA CYS A 108 -1.53 2.96 13.11
C CYS A 108 -2.33 3.19 11.81
N ILE A 109 -1.98 2.50 10.73
CA ILE A 109 -2.69 2.63 9.44
C ILE A 109 -3.94 1.73 9.37
N VAL A 110 -3.91 0.56 10.01
CA VAL A 110 -5.04 -0.37 10.08
C VAL A 110 -6.22 0.24 10.83
N ASP A 111 -5.96 0.93 11.94
CA ASP A 111 -6.97 1.67 12.73
C ASP A 111 -7.65 2.78 11.92
N ARG A 112 -7.10 3.12 10.75
CA ARG A 112 -7.60 4.14 9.82
C ARG A 112 -8.15 3.55 8.52
N GLY A 113 -8.48 2.26 8.53
CA GLY A 113 -9.15 1.59 7.42
C GLY A 113 -8.21 1.07 6.33
N TRP A 114 -6.90 0.99 6.59
CA TRP A 114 -5.99 0.30 5.69
C TRP A 114 -5.92 -1.21 5.98
N PRO A 115 -5.78 -2.06 4.96
CA PRO A 115 -6.02 -1.76 3.55
C PRO A 115 -7.53 -1.75 3.26
N ASN A 116 -7.93 -1.11 2.17
CA ASN A 116 -9.33 -1.00 1.80
C ASN A 116 -9.84 -2.31 1.17
N GLY A 117 -10.79 -2.94 1.87
CA GLY A 117 -11.54 -4.09 1.38
C GLY A 117 -10.74 -5.38 1.17
N PRO A 118 -11.43 -6.46 0.74
CA PRO A 118 -10.83 -7.75 0.39
C PRO A 118 -9.67 -7.67 -0.60
N ARG A 119 -9.73 -6.76 -1.59
CA ARG A 119 -8.65 -6.56 -2.57
C ARG A 119 -7.39 -6.02 -1.89
N GLY A 120 -7.54 -4.99 -1.07
CA GLY A 120 -6.43 -4.42 -0.30
C GLY A 120 -5.80 -5.45 0.64
N LEU A 121 -6.62 -6.28 1.31
CA LEU A 121 -6.13 -7.40 2.13
C LEU A 121 -5.34 -8.41 1.29
N ALA A 122 -5.86 -8.84 0.14
CA ALA A 122 -5.20 -9.81 -0.74
C ALA A 122 -3.81 -9.34 -1.19
N LEU A 123 -3.66 -8.04 -1.52
CA LEU A 123 -2.38 -7.44 -1.91
C LEU A 123 -1.34 -7.42 -0.78
N ASN A 124 -1.78 -7.52 0.48
CA ASN A 124 -0.93 -7.38 1.66
C ASN A 124 -0.70 -8.68 2.45
N LEU A 125 -1.10 -9.84 1.93
CA LEU A 125 -0.87 -11.12 2.61
C LEU A 125 0.62 -11.43 2.80
N HIS A 126 1.48 -10.98 1.88
CA HIS A 126 2.93 -11.16 1.97
C HIS A 126 3.59 -10.42 3.15
N ARG A 127 2.85 -9.55 3.87
CA ARG A 127 3.35 -8.83 5.05
C ARG A 127 3.52 -9.73 6.27
N GLY A 128 2.99 -10.95 6.21
CA GLY A 128 3.13 -11.97 7.24
C GLY A 128 1.91 -12.05 8.18
N PRO A 129 1.82 -13.13 8.97
CA PRO A 129 0.61 -13.48 9.70
C PRO A 129 0.20 -12.45 10.76
N GLU A 130 1.16 -11.79 11.40
CA GLU A 130 0.90 -10.76 12.42
C GLU A 130 0.15 -9.55 11.84
N VAL A 131 0.60 -9.07 10.68
CA VAL A 131 -0.05 -7.94 9.98
C VAL A 131 -1.42 -8.36 9.46
N VAL A 132 -1.55 -9.58 8.92
CA VAL A 132 -2.85 -10.09 8.48
C VAL A 132 -3.82 -10.20 9.66
N ARG A 133 -3.38 -10.64 10.84
CA ARG A 133 -4.22 -10.67 12.05
C ARG A 133 -4.70 -9.28 12.44
N LEU A 134 -3.84 -8.25 12.38
CA LEU A 134 -4.26 -6.86 12.61
C LEU A 134 -5.35 -6.43 11.62
N ILE A 135 -5.13 -6.67 10.33
CA ILE A 135 -6.08 -6.30 9.27
C ILE A 135 -7.44 -7.00 9.45
N LEU A 136 -7.44 -8.28 9.84
CA LEU A 136 -8.68 -9.02 10.10
C LEU A 136 -9.39 -8.51 11.36
N ALA A 137 -8.64 -8.19 12.41
CA ALA A 137 -9.18 -7.65 13.66
C ALA A 137 -9.86 -6.28 13.48
N SER A 138 -9.44 -5.49 12.48
CA SER A 138 -10.12 -4.23 12.13
C SER A 138 -11.45 -4.42 11.38
N GLY A 139 -11.83 -5.66 11.07
CA GLY A 139 -13.08 -6.00 10.39
C GLY A 139 -12.95 -6.09 8.88
N SER A 140 -11.72 -6.18 8.35
CA SER A 140 -11.52 -6.39 6.90
C SER A 140 -12.17 -7.69 6.45
N ARG A 141 -12.98 -7.59 5.39
CA ARG A 141 -13.70 -8.74 4.84
C ARG A 141 -12.71 -9.67 4.12
N VAL A 142 -12.82 -10.96 4.38
CA VAL A 142 -12.10 -11.99 3.60
C VAL A 142 -12.92 -12.34 2.36
N GLY A 143 -12.32 -12.12 1.19
CA GLY A 143 -12.89 -12.51 -0.10
C GLY A 143 -12.20 -13.73 -0.70
N PHE A 144 -12.78 -14.27 -1.77
CA PHE A 144 -12.19 -15.37 -2.54
C PHE A 144 -10.75 -15.05 -3.00
N LEU A 145 -10.49 -13.79 -3.39
CA LEU A 145 -9.16 -13.37 -3.84
C LEU A 145 -8.10 -13.57 -2.76
N CYS A 146 -8.42 -13.31 -1.49
CA CYS A 146 -7.48 -13.51 -0.39
C CYS A 146 -7.04 -14.98 -0.29
N LEU A 147 -7.99 -15.92 -0.37
CA LEU A 147 -7.69 -17.35 -0.32
C LEU A 147 -6.88 -17.81 -1.53
N LYS A 148 -7.25 -17.35 -2.73
CA LYS A 148 -6.51 -17.66 -3.96
C LYS A 148 -5.05 -17.21 -3.83
N GLU A 149 -4.82 -15.97 -3.42
CA GLU A 149 -3.47 -15.42 -3.27
C GLU A 149 -2.65 -16.16 -2.20
N ALA A 150 -3.24 -16.47 -1.04
CA ALA A 150 -2.56 -17.23 0.01
C ALA A 150 -2.11 -18.62 -0.46
N VAL A 151 -2.99 -19.33 -1.18
CA VAL A 151 -2.71 -20.66 -1.73
C VAL A 151 -1.67 -20.61 -2.85
N GLN A 152 -1.76 -19.64 -3.77
CA GLN A 152 -0.81 -19.49 -4.87
C GLN A 152 0.63 -19.25 -4.38
N HIS A 153 0.78 -18.54 -3.26
CA HIS A 153 2.08 -18.28 -2.63
C HIS A 153 2.49 -19.36 -1.61
N GLY A 154 1.69 -20.41 -1.44
CA GLY A 154 1.99 -21.52 -0.51
C GLY A 154 2.00 -21.11 0.96
N ASN A 155 1.34 -20.03 1.34
CA ASN A 155 1.35 -19.53 2.72
C ASN A 155 0.25 -20.21 3.55
N VAL A 156 0.56 -21.40 4.08
CA VAL A 156 -0.38 -22.25 4.81
C VAL A 156 -0.96 -21.54 6.04
N GLU A 157 -0.14 -20.90 6.86
CA GLU A 157 -0.61 -20.21 8.07
C GLU A 157 -1.61 -19.09 7.73
N ILE A 158 -1.32 -18.31 6.69
CA ILE A 158 -2.24 -17.25 6.24
C ILE A 158 -3.50 -17.86 5.63
N ALA A 159 -3.41 -18.95 4.87
CA ALA A 159 -4.59 -19.61 4.31
C ALA A 159 -5.53 -20.12 5.42
N GLU A 160 -4.99 -20.76 6.46
CA GLU A 160 -5.75 -21.19 7.63
C GLU A 160 -6.40 -20.01 8.36
N LEU A 161 -5.64 -18.92 8.56
CA LEU A 161 -6.14 -17.71 9.19
C LEU A 161 -7.31 -17.09 8.40
N LEU A 162 -7.20 -17.02 7.07
CA LEU A 162 -8.25 -16.49 6.20
C LEU A 162 -9.48 -17.41 6.19
N LEU A 163 -9.30 -18.73 6.17
CA LEU A 163 -10.40 -19.70 6.25
C LEU A 163 -11.17 -19.59 7.57
N ALA A 164 -10.51 -19.25 8.67
CA ALA A 164 -11.16 -19.02 9.95
C ALA A 164 -12.04 -17.75 9.98
N HIS A 165 -11.80 -16.79 9.08
CA HIS A 165 -12.48 -15.49 9.05
C HIS A 165 -13.38 -15.27 7.83
N ILE A 166 -13.35 -16.16 6.84
CA ILE A 166 -14.20 -16.03 5.65
C ILE A 166 -15.67 -16.27 6.00
N ASN A 167 -16.55 -15.41 5.48
CA ASN A 167 -17.98 -15.69 5.52
C ASN A 167 -18.25 -16.95 4.67
N PRO A 168 -18.84 -18.03 5.21
CA PRO A 168 -19.11 -19.25 4.46
C PRO A 168 -20.04 -19.05 3.26
N ARG A 169 -20.80 -17.95 3.23
CA ARG A 169 -21.68 -17.54 2.13
C ARG A 169 -20.97 -16.67 1.09
N THR A 170 -19.67 -16.38 1.25
CA THR A 170 -18.89 -15.64 0.26
C THR A 170 -18.94 -16.41 -1.06
N LYS A 171 -19.56 -15.79 -2.07
CA LYS A 171 -19.68 -16.36 -3.41
C LYS A 171 -18.29 -16.48 -4.04
N VAL A 172 -18.00 -17.63 -4.64
CA VAL A 172 -16.86 -17.77 -5.56
C VAL A 172 -17.21 -17.00 -6.85
N PRO A 173 -16.43 -15.98 -7.23
CA PRO A 173 -16.72 -15.18 -8.42
C PRO A 173 -16.76 -16.04 -9.68
N THR A 174 -17.82 -15.87 -10.47
CA THR A 174 -17.95 -16.47 -11.80
C THR A 174 -17.13 -15.71 -12.83
N ALA A 175 -16.92 -16.28 -14.02
CA ALA A 175 -16.26 -15.58 -15.12
C ALA A 175 -16.95 -14.25 -15.49
N ALA A 176 -18.28 -14.18 -15.37
CA ALA A 176 -19.04 -12.94 -15.58
C ALA A 176 -18.78 -11.91 -14.47
N ASP A 177 -18.67 -12.35 -13.21
CA ASP A 177 -18.30 -11.47 -12.10
C ASP A 177 -16.89 -10.89 -12.35
N TYR A 178 -15.92 -11.68 -12.84
CA TYR A 178 -14.59 -11.18 -13.18
C TYR A 178 -14.61 -10.11 -14.28
N ALA A 179 -15.38 -10.34 -15.35
CA ALA A 179 -15.49 -9.40 -16.47
C ALA A 179 -16.09 -8.05 -16.03
N ALA A 180 -17.16 -8.07 -15.23
CA ALA A 180 -17.82 -6.86 -14.74
C ALA A 180 -17.00 -6.06 -13.69
N ASN A 181 -16.00 -6.69 -13.08
CA ASN A 181 -15.20 -6.09 -12.01
C ASN A 181 -13.85 -5.54 -12.49
N MET A 182 -13.43 -5.83 -13.72
CA MET A 182 -12.34 -5.09 -14.35
C MET A 182 -12.71 -3.61 -14.56
N GLU A 183 -14.00 -3.28 -14.46
CA GLU A 183 -14.56 -1.93 -14.66
C GLU A 183 -14.82 -1.17 -13.34
N ASP A 184 -14.87 -1.84 -12.17
CA ASP A 184 -15.15 -1.22 -10.86
C ASP A 184 -14.30 -1.83 -9.72
N PRO A 185 -13.22 -1.12 -9.30
CA PRO A 185 -12.31 -1.58 -8.24
C PRO A 185 -12.90 -1.67 -6.83
N GLU A 186 -14.03 -1.01 -6.54
CA GLU A 186 -14.63 -0.98 -5.19
C GLU A 186 -15.63 -2.11 -4.94
N ARG A 187 -15.96 -2.90 -5.98
CA ARG A 187 -17.06 -3.87 -5.94
C ARG A 187 -16.75 -5.18 -5.20
N TRP A 188 -15.53 -5.36 -4.67
CA TRP A 188 -15.09 -6.56 -3.94
C TRP A 188 -15.00 -6.29 -2.44
#